data_AF-A0A8J7QX49-F1
#
_entry.id   AF-A0A8J7QX49-F1
#
_cell.length_a   1.000
_cell.length_b   1.000
_cell.length_c   1.000
_cell.angle_alpha   90.00
_cell.angle_beta   90.00
_cell.angle_gamma   90.00
#
_symmetry.space_group_name_H-M   'P 1'
#
loop_
_entity.id
_entity.type
_entity.pdbx_description
1 polymer ?
#
loop_
_entity_poly.entity_id
_entity_poly.type
_entity_poly.pdbx_seq_one_letter_code
_entity_poly.pdbx_strand_id
1 'polypeptide(L)' 'MDLPDIPSERSAGEGAWCVYLVRCADGSPYCGITTDLARRIAMHNGDLPGGAKYTRPRRPVRL' A
#
# COMPACT_ATOMS: atom_id res chain seq x y z
N MET A 1 -37.36 -6.59 9.54
CA MET A 1 -36.39 -6.51 8.42
C MET A 1 -35.07 -6.22 9.07
N ASP A 2 -34.45 -7.26 9.61
CA ASP A 2 -33.25 -7.18 10.41
C ASP A 2 -32.04 -7.06 9.48
N LEU A 3 -31.25 -6.01 9.68
CA LEU A 3 -29.98 -5.81 8.99
C LEU A 3 -29.05 -6.97 9.36
N PRO A 4 -28.33 -7.58 8.40
CA PRO A 4 -27.37 -8.63 8.74
C PRO A 4 -26.28 -8.07 9.64
N ASP A 5 -25.96 -8.81 10.69
CA ASP A 5 -24.84 -8.56 11.59
C ASP A 5 -23.55 -8.47 10.75
N ILE A 6 -23.00 -7.26 10.61
CA ILE A 6 -21.73 -7.04 9.91
C ILE A 6 -20.64 -7.38 10.94
N PRO A 7 -19.89 -8.49 10.78
CA PRO A 7 -18.89 -8.87 11.77
C PRO A 7 -17.85 -7.75 11.92
N SER A 8 -17.80 -7.23 13.14
CA SER A 8 -16.87 -6.21 13.64
C SER A 8 -15.41 -6.61 13.43
N GLU A 9 -14.64 -5.66 12.91
CA GLU A 9 -13.18 -5.56 12.75
C GLU A 9 -12.35 -6.84 12.93
N ARG A 10 -11.93 -7.44 11.80
CA ARG A 10 -10.76 -8.32 11.78
C ARG A 10 -9.55 -7.47 12.21
N SER A 11 -8.93 -7.80 13.35
CA SER A 11 -7.55 -7.39 13.60
C SER A 11 -6.72 -7.81 12.39
N ALA A 12 -6.21 -6.84 11.64
CA ALA A 12 -5.29 -7.09 10.53
C ALA A 12 -4.00 -7.64 11.15
N GLY A 13 -3.97 -8.95 11.34
CA GLY A 13 -2.82 -9.66 11.88
C GLY A 13 -1.60 -9.45 11.00
N GLU A 14 -0.42 -9.61 11.60
CA GLU A 14 0.85 -9.69 10.89
C GLU A 14 0.71 -10.70 9.73
N GLY A 15 0.85 -10.21 8.49
CA GLY A 15 0.64 -11.02 7.29
C GLY A 15 -0.71 -10.86 6.57
N ALA A 16 -1.61 -9.99 7.02
CA ALA A 16 -2.84 -9.68 6.29
C ALA A 16 -2.53 -8.93 4.98
N TRP A 17 -3.09 -9.39 3.86
CA TRP A 17 -2.99 -8.69 2.59
C TRP A 17 -3.80 -7.39 2.62
N CYS A 18 -3.15 -6.27 2.30
CA CYS A 18 -3.78 -4.97 2.12
C CYS A 18 -3.55 -4.42 0.72
N VAL A 19 -4.56 -3.72 0.20
CA VAL A 19 -4.45 -2.88 -0.99
C VAL A 19 -4.23 -1.44 -0.53
N TYR A 20 -3.33 -0.73 -1.20
CA TYR A 20 -3.02 0.66 -0.86
C TYR A 20 -2.94 1.53 -2.11
N LEU A 21 -3.14 2.83 -1.91
CA LEU A 21 -2.97 3.88 -2.92
C LEU A 21 -1.95 4.89 -2.39
N VAL A 22 -0.98 5.27 -3.22
CA VAL A 22 0.01 6.31 -2.92
C VAL A 22 -0.02 7.39 -3.99
N ARG A 23 0.47 8.57 -3.62
CA ARG A 23 0.74 9.67 -4.55
C ARG A 23 2.24 9.75 -4.83
N CYS A 24 2.59 9.73 -6.11
CA CYS A 24 3.94 9.97 -6.60
C CYS A 24 4.30 11.47 -6.56
N ALA A 25 5.59 11.79 -6.77
CA ALA A 25 6.07 13.17 -6.76
C ALA A 25 5.46 14.05 -7.87
N ASP A 26 5.08 13.45 -8.99
CA ASP A 26 4.37 14.13 -10.09
C ASP A 26 2.86 14.27 -9.85
N GLY A 27 2.38 13.87 -8.66
CA GLY A 27 0.97 13.90 -8.29
C GLY A 27 0.15 12.71 -8.82
N SER A 28 0.74 11.83 -9.63
CA SER A 28 0.05 10.64 -10.15
C SER A 28 -0.25 9.61 -9.06
N PRO A 29 -1.39 8.90 -9.11
CA PRO A 29 -1.69 7.81 -8.18
C PRO A 29 -0.98 6.51 -8.60
N TYR A 30 -0.58 5.71 -7.62
CA TYR A 30 -0.12 4.34 -7.82
C TYR A 30 -0.82 3.40 -6.83
N CYS A 31 -1.36 2.28 -7.32
CA CYS A 31 -1.97 1.25 -6.48
C CYS A 31 -1.05 0.03 -6.34
N GLY A 32 -1.13 -0.63 -5.19
CA GLY A 32 -0.41 -1.87 -4.96
C GLY A 32 -1.06 -2.73 -3.88
N ILE A 33 -0.57 -3.97 -3.77
CA ILE A 33 -0.99 -4.92 -2.73
C ILE A 33 0.24 -5.48 -2.02
N THR A 34 0.16 -5.65 -0.71
CA THR A 34 1.24 -6.23 0.10
C THR A 34 0.72 -6.72 1.45
N THR A 35 1.50 -7.57 2.12
CA THR A 35 1.32 -7.93 3.53
C THR A 35 2.13 -7.05 4.48
N ASP A 36 3.02 -6.21 3.95
CA ASP A 36 3.93 -5.34 4.69
C ASP A 36 4.07 -4.00 3.97
N LEU A 37 3.23 -3.05 4.39
CA LEU A 37 3.11 -1.73 3.76
C LEU A 37 4.39 -0.90 3.95
N ALA A 38 4.97 -0.89 5.15
CA ALA A 38 6.14 -0.08 5.46
C ALA A 38 7.34 -0.49 4.60
N ARG A 39 7.64 -1.79 4.54
CA ARG A 39 8.70 -2.32 3.66
C ARG A 39 8.43 -1.99 2.21
N ARG A 40 7.18 -2.10 1.76
CA ARG A 40 6.81 -1.84 0.37
C ARG A 40 7.00 -0.36 -0.01
N ILE A 41 6.65 0.57 0.88
CA ILE A 41 6.87 2.01 0.67
C ILE A 41 8.38 2.33 0.57
N ALA A 42 9.20 1.77 1.46
CA ALA A 42 10.66 1.92 1.40
C ALA A 42 11.25 1.41 0.07
N MET A 43 10.73 0.28 -0.45
CA MET A 43 11.11 -0.22 -1.79
C MET A 43 10.71 0.75 -2.91
N HIS A 44 9.52 1.34 -2.85
CA HIS A 44 9.07 2.30 -3.87
C HIS A 44 9.87 3.60 -3.86
N ASN A 45 10.34 4.05 -2.68
CA ASN A 45 11.24 5.19 -2.50
C ASN A 45 12.71 4.86 -2.80
N GLY A 46 13.05 3.59 -2.95
CA GLY A 46 14.40 3.13 -3.29
C GLY A 46 15.35 3.10 -2.12
N ASP A 47 14.82 3.17 -0.90
CA ASP A 47 15.56 2.89 0.34
C ASP A 47 15.89 1.38 0.44
N LEU A 48 15.07 0.55 -0.21
CA LEU A 48 15.27 -0.90 -0.37
C LEU A 48 15.16 -1.31 -1.86
N PRO A 49 15.86 -2.38 -2.29
CA PRO A 49 15.70 -2.93 -3.62
C PRO A 49 14.31 -3.56 -3.80
N GLY A 50 13.83 -3.67 -5.05
CA GLY A 50 12.55 -4.33 -5.36
C GLY A 50 11.36 -3.39 -5.58
N GLY A 51 11.57 -2.08 -5.65
CA GLY A 51 10.53 -1.12 -6.04
C GLY A 51 10.06 -1.26 -7.49
N ALA A 52 8.78 -0.96 -7.73
CA ALA A 52 8.16 -1.05 -9.05
C ALA A 52 8.81 -0.11 -10.07
N LYS A 53 8.98 -0.57 -11.32
CA LYS A 53 9.54 0.24 -12.42
C LYS A 53 8.82 1.58 -12.59
N TYR A 54 7.51 1.59 -12.38
CA TYR A 54 6.67 2.78 -12.52
C TYR A 54 7.01 3.90 -11.52
N THR A 55 7.25 3.55 -10.25
CA THR A 55 7.53 4.53 -9.19
C THR A 55 8.97 4.99 -9.22
N ARG A 56 9.92 4.20 -9.77
CA ARG A 56 11.36 4.53 -9.81
C ARG A 56 11.69 5.94 -10.33
N PRO A 57 11.13 6.45 -11.44
CA PRO A 57 11.40 7.82 -11.89
C PRO A 57 10.49 8.88 -11.21
N ARG A 58 9.56 8.50 -10.33
CA ARG A 58 8.50 9.36 -9.75
C ARG A 58 8.54 9.45 -8.22
N ARG A 59 9.71 9.16 -7.65
CA ARG A 59 9.96 9.24 -6.22
C ARG A 59 10.05 10.70 -5.75
N PRO A 60 9.72 11.00 -4.48
CA PRO A 60 9.19 10.08 -3.48
C PRO A 60 7.70 9.76 -3.70
N VAL A 61 7.27 8.58 -3.25
CA VAL A 61 5.85 8.23 -3.06
C VAL A 61 5.44 8.48 -1.61
N ARG A 62 4.19 8.90 -1.41
CA ARG A 62 3.59 9.17 -0.11
C ARG A 62 2.22 8.49 -0.02
N LEU A 63 1.92 7.87 1.13
CA LEU A 63 0.58 7.41 1.48
C LEU A 63 -0.39 8.59 1.59
#